data_AF-A0A9Y2IDB4-F1
#
_entry.id   AF-A0A9Y2IDB4-F1
#
_cell.length_a   1.000
_cell.length_b   1.000
_cell.length_c   1.000
_cell.angle_alpha   90.00
_cell.angle_beta   90.00
_cell.angle_gamma   90.00
#
_symmetry.space_group_name_H-M   'P 1'
#
loop_
_entity.id
_entity.type
_entity.pdbx_description
1 polymer ?
#
loop_
_entity_poly.entity_id
_entity_poly.type
_entity_poly.pdbx_seq_one_letter_code
_entity_poly.pdbx_strand_id
1 'polypeptide(L)'
;MKSNERSARRSEPEDLTTVTGHTGTSYLCPDLSAVDQHITLLYQEIERTPPTSRREVEQAVWADIDLLLDRRKWLEVTTLTSAR
;
A
#
# COMPACT_ATOMS: atom_id res chain seq x y z
N MET A 1 -16.20 -39.91 -20.72
CA MET A 1 -16.74 -40.01 -19.34
C MET A 1 -15.58 -40.15 -18.37
N LYS A 2 -15.31 -39.09 -17.61
CA LYS A 2 -15.08 -39.06 -16.14
C LYS A 2 -14.28 -37.79 -15.80
N SER A 3 -15.01 -36.89 -15.18
CA SER A 3 -14.55 -35.69 -14.48
C SER A 3 -13.39 -36.00 -13.54
N ASN A 4 -12.46 -35.06 -13.38
CA ASN A 4 -11.79 -34.90 -12.10
C ASN A 4 -11.77 -33.40 -11.75
N GLU A 5 -12.79 -33.04 -10.99
CA GLU A 5 -12.93 -31.83 -10.20
C GLU A 5 -11.82 -31.75 -9.14
N ARG A 6 -11.50 -30.52 -8.72
CA ARG A 6 -10.72 -30.11 -7.52
C ARG A 6 -9.19 -30.21 -7.72
N SER A 7 -8.44 -29.13 -7.59
CA SER A 7 -8.56 -28.09 -6.58
C SER A 7 -8.07 -26.76 -7.14
N ALA A 8 -8.95 -25.75 -7.11
CA ALA A 8 -8.52 -24.38 -7.00
C ALA A 8 -7.62 -24.28 -5.75
N ARG A 9 -6.30 -24.26 -5.94
CA ARG A 9 -5.41 -23.73 -4.92
C ARG A 9 -5.60 -22.22 -4.96
N ARG A 10 -6.61 -21.75 -4.23
CA ARG A 10 -6.60 -20.40 -3.66
C ARG A 10 -5.35 -20.34 -2.79
N SER A 11 -4.27 -19.85 -3.37
CA SER A 11 -3.12 -19.36 -2.62
C SER A 11 -3.17 -17.84 -2.72
N GLU A 12 -4.12 -17.23 -2.03
CA GLU A 12 -4.11 -15.79 -1.74
C GLU A 12 -3.59 -15.69 -0.30
N PRO A 13 -2.41 -15.09 -0.09
CA PRO A 13 -2.40 -13.76 0.50
C PRO A 13 -1.37 -12.78 -0.12
N GLU A 14 -0.65 -13.17 -1.17
CA GLU A 14 0.43 -12.36 -1.73
C GLU A 14 -0.09 -11.09 -2.45
N ASP A 15 -1.27 -11.15 -3.07
CA ASP A 15 -1.85 -10.07 -3.87
C ASP A 15 -2.38 -8.87 -3.06
N LEU A 16 -2.63 -9.02 -1.75
CA LEU A 16 -3.13 -7.93 -0.89
C LEU A 16 -2.03 -7.11 -0.22
N THR A 17 -0.76 -7.40 -0.48
CA THR A 17 0.36 -6.69 0.17
C THR A 17 0.79 -5.45 -0.60
N THR A 18 0.41 -5.30 -1.86
CA THR A 18 0.84 -4.18 -2.70
C THR A 18 -0.25 -3.12 -2.82
N VAL A 19 0.12 -1.86 -2.57
CA VAL A 19 -0.72 -0.68 -2.86
C VAL A 19 -0.17 0.01 -4.10
N THR A 20 -1.02 0.22 -5.11
CA THR A 20 -0.65 0.97 -6.30
C THR A 20 -1.03 2.45 -6.13
N GLY A 21 -0.01 3.31 -6.13
CA GLY A 21 -0.13 4.76 -6.08
C GLY A 21 -0.62 5.38 -7.39
N HIS A 22 -0.89 6.68 -7.35
CA HIS A 22 -1.56 7.43 -8.40
C HIS A 22 -0.73 7.54 -9.69
N THR A 23 0.61 7.53 -9.57
CA THR A 23 1.54 7.60 -10.70
C THR A 23 1.98 6.22 -11.21
N GLY A 24 1.34 5.14 -10.73
CA GLY A 24 1.75 3.77 -11.01
C GLY A 24 2.86 3.25 -10.09
N THR A 25 3.26 4.02 -9.07
CA THR A 25 4.17 3.57 -8.02
C THR A 25 3.58 2.37 -7.28
N SER A 26 4.40 1.38 -6.95
CA SER A 26 3.96 0.21 -6.20
C SER A 26 4.62 0.21 -4.81
N TYR A 27 3.79 0.19 -3.78
CA TYR A 27 4.22 0.16 -2.38
C TYR A 27 3.98 -1.23 -1.80
N LEU A 28 5.05 -1.92 -1.42
CA LEU A 28 4.94 -3.19 -0.72
C LEU A 28 4.66 -2.93 0.77
N CYS A 29 3.44 -3.26 1.21
CA CYS A 29 2.84 -2.97 2.51
C CYS A 29 2.31 -4.26 3.20
N PRO A 30 3.19 -5.19 3.59
CA PRO A 30 2.81 -6.42 4.29
C PRO A 30 2.34 -6.18 5.73
N ASP A 31 2.79 -5.10 6.36
CA ASP A 31 2.49 -4.75 7.75
C ASP A 31 2.50 -3.22 7.98
N LEU A 32 2.20 -2.81 9.21
CA LEU A 32 2.13 -1.39 9.59
C LEU A 32 3.49 -0.69 9.48
N SER A 33 4.59 -1.40 9.78
CA SER A 33 5.93 -0.82 9.73
C SER A 33 6.33 -0.47 8.30
N ALA A 34 6.00 -1.33 7.33
CA ALA A 34 6.25 -1.06 5.93
C ALA A 34 5.44 0.14 5.42
N VAL A 35 4.18 0.28 5.85
CA VAL A 35 3.34 1.44 5.52
C VAL A 35 3.95 2.73 6.08
N ASP A 36 4.29 2.76 7.36
CA ASP A 36 4.86 3.95 8.02
C ASP A 36 6.22 4.34 7.39
N GLN A 37 7.01 3.37 6.95
CA GLN A 37 8.26 3.62 6.22
C GLN A 37 8.01 4.32 4.87
N HIS A 38 7.05 3.85 4.06
CA HIS A 38 6.73 4.48 2.77
C HIS A 38 6.22 5.91 2.96
N ILE A 39 5.35 6.14 3.95
CA ILE A 39 4.86 7.49 4.29
C ILE A 39 6.04 8.41 4.65
N THR A 40 7.00 7.91 5.44
CA THR A 40 8.20 8.69 5.81
C THR A 40 9.05 9.05 4.59
N LEU A 41 9.23 8.12 3.63
CA LEU A 41 9.98 8.38 2.40
C LEU A 41 9.29 9.43 1.53
N LEU A 42 7.97 9.38 1.44
CA LEU A 42 7.17 10.37 0.71
C LEU A 42 7.27 11.77 1.31
N TYR A 43 7.26 11.91 2.64
CA TYR A 43 7.55 13.18 3.29
C TYR A 43 8.93 13.72 2.93
N GLN A 44 9.95 12.87 2.96
CA GLN A 44 11.32 13.26 2.60
C GLN A 44 11.43 13.67 1.12
N GLU A 45 10.63 13.08 0.24
CA GLU A 45 10.57 13.45 -1.18
C GLU A 45 10.05 14.88 -1.36
N ILE A 46 8.96 15.25 -0.68
CA ILE A 46 8.43 16.62 -0.68
C ILE A 46 9.49 17.61 -0.20
N GLU A 47 10.16 17.29 0.93
CA GLU A 47 11.18 18.17 1.52
C GLU A 47 12.37 18.40 0.58
N ARG A 48 12.82 17.35 -0.12
CA ARG A 48 13.94 17.39 -1.06
C ARG A 48 13.56 18.02 -2.41
N THR A 49 12.27 18.15 -2.72
CA THR A 49 11.82 18.68 -4.01
C THR A 49 12.04 20.19 -4.09
N PRO A 50 12.68 20.69 -5.17
CA PRO A 50 12.88 22.13 -5.40
C PRO A 50 11.55 22.89 -5.48
N PRO A 51 11.50 24.16 -5.03
CA PRO A 51 10.26 24.95 -5.04
C PRO A 51 9.59 25.09 -6.40
N THR A 52 10.36 25.04 -7.49
CA THR A 52 9.87 25.19 -8.87
C THR A 52 9.02 24.02 -9.34
N SER A 53 9.22 22.81 -8.80
CA SER A 53 8.45 21.60 -9.14
C SER A 53 7.64 21.05 -7.96
N ARG A 54 7.75 21.68 -6.78
CA ARG A 54 7.18 21.19 -5.52
C ARG A 54 5.67 20.98 -5.58
N ARG A 55 4.92 21.89 -6.22
CA ARG A 55 3.45 21.82 -6.22
C ARG A 55 2.90 20.56 -6.89
N GLU A 56 3.47 20.16 -8.03
CA GLU A 56 3.02 18.97 -8.76
C GLU A 56 3.41 17.69 -8.01
N VAL A 57 4.62 17.66 -7.44
CA VAL A 57 5.09 16.55 -6.61
C VAL A 57 4.26 16.41 -5.34
N GLU A 58 3.98 17.52 -4.63
CA GLU A 58 3.13 17.51 -3.43
C GLU A 58 1.76 16.90 -3.72
N GLN A 59 1.11 17.24 -4.83
CA GLN A 59 -0.21 16.69 -5.16
C GLN A 59 -0.18 15.18 -5.37
N ALA A 60 0.79 14.68 -6.14
CA ALA A 60 0.94 13.24 -6.38
C ALA A 60 1.32 12.50 -5.09
N VAL A 61 2.26 13.05 -4.32
CA VAL A 61 2.73 12.45 -3.08
C VAL A 61 1.63 12.42 -2.02
N TRP A 62 0.84 13.48 -1.87
CA TRP A 62 -0.26 13.50 -0.91
C TRP A 62 -1.36 12.49 -1.25
N ALA A 63 -1.67 12.32 -2.54
CA ALA A 63 -2.61 11.27 -2.97
C ALA A 63 -2.10 9.87 -2.60
N ASP A 64 -0.80 9.63 -2.73
CA ASP A 64 -0.17 8.36 -2.35
C ASP A 64 -0.14 8.16 -0.82
N ILE A 65 0.10 9.23 -0.05
CA ILE A 65 0.03 9.20 1.42
C ILE A 65 -1.38 8.83 1.90
N ASP A 66 -2.43 9.42 1.32
CA ASP A 66 -3.81 9.11 1.68
C ASP A 66 -4.14 7.62 1.45
N LEU A 67 -3.70 7.06 0.31
CA LEU A 67 -3.85 5.62 0.00
C LEU A 67 -3.14 4.74 1.05
N LEU A 68 -1.92 5.12 1.44
CA LEU A 68 -1.14 4.40 2.45
C LEU A 68 -1.78 4.50 3.84
N LEU A 69 -2.37 5.64 4.20
CA LEU A 69 -3.11 5.79 5.46
C LEU A 69 -4.36 4.92 5.51
N ASP A 70 -5.07 4.75 4.39
CA ASP A 70 -6.20 3.84 4.34
C ASP A 70 -5.77 2.37 4.43
N ARG A 71 -4.63 2.02 3.80
CA ARG A 71 -4.02 0.69 3.99
C ARG A 71 -3.63 0.45 5.45
N ARG A 72 -3.08 1.46 6.12
CA ARG A 72 -2.73 1.41 7.54
C ARG A 72 -3.94 1.08 8.40
N LYS A 73 -5.05 1.81 8.23
CA LYS A 73 -6.30 1.56 8.97
C LYS A 73 -6.82 0.14 8.74
N TRP A 74 -6.77 -0.34 7.50
CA TRP A 74 -7.19 -1.71 7.18
C TRP A 74 -6.34 -2.75 7.93
N LEU A 75 -5.03 -2.56 7.97
CA LEU A 75 -4.10 -3.43 8.71
C LEU A 75 -4.37 -3.40 10.22
N GLU A 76 -4.60 -2.21 10.80
CA GLU A 76 -4.97 -2.07 12.22
C GLU A 76 -6.27 -2.84 12.55
N VAL A 77 -7.30 -2.70 11.73
CA VAL A 77 -8.58 -3.42 11.94
C VAL A 77 -8.39 -4.94 11.82
N THR A 78 -7.62 -5.38 10.81
CA THR A 78 -7.42 -6.81 10.54
C THR A 78 -6.58 -7.47 11.62
N THR A 79 -5.52 -6.80 12.08
CA THR A 79 -4.67 -7.31 13.18
C THR A 79 -5.44 -7.38 14.50
N LEU A 80 -6.27 -6.38 14.82
CA LEU A 80 -7.12 -6.40 16.02
C LEU A 80 -8.20 -7.48 15.97
N THR A 81 -8.75 -7.76 14.79
CA THR A 81 -9.79 -8.78 14.60
C THR A 81 -9.19 -10.18 14.63
N SER A 82 -7.98 -10.38 14.11
CA SER A 82 -7.28 -11.67 14.14
C SER A 82 -6.74 -12.05 15.54
N ALA A 83 -6.63 -11.10 16.45
CA ALA A 83 -6.16 -11.31 17.82
C ALA A 83 -7.28 -11.68 18.82
N ARG A 84 -8.53 -11.75 18.37
CA ARG A 84 -9.71 -12.15 19.16
C ARG A 84 -10.10 -13.58 18.87
#